data_AF-A0A0D1J8W0-F1
#
_entry.id   AF-A0A0D1J8W0-F1
#
_cell.length_a   1.000
_cell.length_b   1.000
_cell.length_c   1.000
_cell.angle_alpha   90.00
_cell.angle_beta   90.00
_cell.angle_gamma   90.00
#
_symmetry.space_group_name_H-M   'P 1'
#
loop_
_entity.id
_entity.type
_entity.pdbx_description
1 polymer ?
#
loop_
_entity_poly.entity_id
_entity_poly.type
_entity_poly.pdbx_seq_one_letter_code
_entity_poly.pdbx_strand_id
1 'polypeptide(L)'
;MTTFRGALLIAVALLTACARPVDPPSAPRSEPSVTPPATESAAAHRVRLPPTTGSFDYQLGGAGDIPGLAVVVRDASARPMPGAYSVCYLNGFQTQPGDGDSWLHNHGEAVLRDAHGSPVRDPDWPDEYVLDPSTAAKRSIILGVLTPVLSACADKGFDAIDLDNFDTFKRFSDATTGHIDEAGAVELARSFTALAHDRGLAVAQKNAAEAAEIGRRTIGFDFVVAEECAAYLECDHYRQAYGPHVLQIEYTDNLSGSFRDVCATADRAPLTILRDRRLVAPGSAGYVREQCP
;
A
#
# COMPACT_ATOMS: atom_id res chain seq x y z
N MET A 1 -67.24 -3.17 42.18
CA MET A 1 -68.67 -3.42 41.83
C MET A 1 -68.81 -2.99 40.37
N THR A 2 -69.13 -3.81 39.38
CA THR A 2 -69.61 -5.19 39.32
C THR A 2 -69.30 -5.70 37.91
N THR A 3 -68.81 -6.92 37.79
CA THR A 3 -68.58 -7.66 36.55
C THR A 3 -69.90 -8.09 35.92
N PHE A 4 -69.98 -8.17 34.58
CA PHE A 4 -70.96 -9.02 33.90
C PHE A 4 -70.31 -9.78 32.74
N ARG A 5 -70.39 -11.11 32.86
CA ARG A 5 -70.08 -12.12 31.84
C ARG A 5 -71.33 -12.34 31.00
N GLY A 6 -71.17 -12.57 29.70
CA GLY A 6 -72.20 -13.11 28.82
C GLY A 6 -71.56 -13.92 27.71
N ALA A 7 -71.68 -15.24 27.79
CA ALA A 7 -71.18 -16.21 26.83
C ALA A 7 -72.09 -16.28 25.60
N LEU A 8 -71.53 -16.43 24.40
CA LEU A 8 -72.27 -16.73 23.18
C LEU A 8 -71.78 -18.06 22.60
N LEU A 9 -72.72 -19.01 22.52
CA LEU A 9 -72.55 -20.34 21.97
C LEU A 9 -72.32 -20.30 20.45
N ILE A 10 -71.35 -21.10 20.01
CA ILE A 10 -71.04 -21.35 18.60
C ILE A 10 -71.86 -22.56 18.15
N ALA A 11 -72.73 -22.35 17.14
CA ALA A 11 -73.43 -23.42 16.44
C ALA A 11 -72.67 -23.79 15.16
N VAL A 12 -72.30 -25.07 15.06
CA VAL A 12 -71.59 -25.68 13.93
C VAL A 12 -72.60 -26.07 12.85
N ALA A 13 -72.43 -25.54 11.64
CA ALA A 13 -73.14 -26.01 10.44
C ALA A 13 -72.16 -26.78 9.55
N LEU A 14 -72.37 -28.09 9.46
CA LEU A 14 -71.66 -29.01 8.56
C LEU A 14 -72.24 -28.88 7.15
N LEU A 15 -71.43 -28.38 6.21
CA LEU A 15 -71.70 -28.48 4.77
C LEU A 15 -70.69 -29.47 4.16
N THR A 16 -71.23 -30.59 3.72
CA THR A 16 -70.59 -31.66 2.98
C THR A 16 -70.28 -31.20 1.55
N ALA A 17 -69.00 -31.17 1.18
CA ALA A 17 -68.56 -30.98 -0.21
C ALA A 17 -67.81 -32.23 -0.68
N CYS A 18 -68.31 -32.83 -1.77
CA CYS A 18 -67.76 -34.02 -2.41
C CYS A 18 -66.36 -33.75 -2.97
N ALA A 19 -65.36 -34.53 -2.54
CA ALA A 19 -64.04 -34.54 -3.14
C ALA A 19 -64.04 -35.38 -4.44
N ARG A 20 -63.51 -34.83 -5.53
CA ARG A 20 -63.14 -35.57 -6.74
C ARG A 20 -61.71 -36.12 -6.59
N PRO A 21 -61.41 -37.33 -7.08
CA PRO A 21 -60.06 -37.87 -7.05
C PRO A 21 -59.13 -37.06 -7.96
N VAL A 22 -58.00 -36.65 -7.42
CA VAL A 22 -56.88 -36.01 -8.12
C VAL A 22 -55.89 -37.11 -8.48
N ASP A 23 -55.52 -37.19 -9.77
CA ASP A 23 -54.54 -38.13 -10.28
C ASP A 23 -53.16 -37.95 -9.63
N PRO A 24 -52.38 -39.02 -9.43
CA PRO A 24 -51.03 -38.91 -8.87
C PRO A 24 -50.09 -38.17 -9.82
N PRO A 25 -49.21 -37.28 -9.32
CA PRO A 25 -48.19 -36.67 -10.15
C PRO A 25 -47.20 -37.72 -10.66
N SER A 26 -46.92 -37.64 -11.96
CA SER A 26 -45.95 -38.48 -12.66
C SER A 26 -44.52 -38.28 -12.12
N ALA A 27 -43.75 -39.36 -12.05
CA ALA A 27 -42.35 -39.34 -11.63
C ALA A 27 -41.50 -38.37 -12.50
N PRO A 28 -40.58 -37.60 -11.92
CA PRO A 28 -39.73 -36.69 -12.68
C PRO A 28 -38.75 -37.50 -13.55
N ARG A 29 -38.63 -37.11 -14.82
CA ARG A 29 -37.59 -37.57 -15.74
C ARG A 29 -36.24 -37.05 -15.26
N SER A 30 -35.23 -37.92 -15.25
CA SER A 30 -33.84 -37.55 -15.00
C SER A 30 -33.32 -36.70 -16.16
N GLU A 31 -33.17 -35.40 -15.94
CA GLU A 31 -32.40 -34.54 -16.84
C GLU A 31 -30.89 -34.77 -16.61
N PRO A 32 -30.05 -34.74 -17.67
CA PRO A 32 -28.61 -34.78 -17.49
C PRO A 32 -28.17 -33.50 -16.78
N SER A 33 -27.56 -33.64 -15.59
CA SER A 33 -26.93 -32.54 -14.88
C SER A 33 -25.81 -31.95 -15.73
N VAL A 34 -26.08 -30.80 -16.35
CA VAL A 34 -25.04 -29.94 -16.91
C VAL A 34 -24.35 -29.30 -15.70
N THR A 35 -23.21 -29.88 -15.31
CA THR A 35 -22.29 -29.25 -14.36
C THR A 35 -21.87 -27.90 -14.95
N PRO A 36 -22.12 -26.76 -14.28
CA PRO A 36 -21.52 -25.49 -14.68
C PRO A 36 -20.00 -25.70 -14.72
N PRO A 37 -19.26 -25.14 -15.71
CA PRO A 37 -17.81 -25.15 -15.61
C PRO A 37 -17.45 -24.56 -14.26
N ALA A 38 -16.62 -25.29 -13.50
CA ALA A 38 -16.04 -24.76 -12.29
C ALA A 38 -15.43 -23.41 -12.66
N THR A 39 -15.99 -22.33 -12.14
CA THR A 39 -15.31 -21.05 -12.13
C THR A 39 -13.96 -21.36 -11.54
N GLU A 40 -12.89 -21.26 -12.34
CA GLU A 40 -11.55 -21.19 -11.80
C GLU A 40 -11.64 -20.12 -10.73
N SER A 41 -11.63 -20.54 -9.47
CA SER A 41 -11.39 -19.67 -8.34
C SER A 41 -10.15 -18.89 -8.76
N ALA A 42 -10.30 -17.60 -9.04
CA ALA A 42 -9.22 -16.72 -9.40
C ALA A 42 -8.08 -17.05 -8.44
N ALA A 43 -7.06 -17.73 -8.93
CA ALA A 43 -5.90 -18.02 -8.13
C ALA A 43 -5.39 -16.63 -7.79
N ALA A 44 -5.53 -16.21 -6.53
CA ALA A 44 -5.03 -14.93 -6.06
C ALA A 44 -3.61 -14.82 -6.62
N HIS A 45 -3.42 -13.89 -7.56
CA HIS A 45 -2.17 -13.79 -8.28
C HIS A 45 -1.15 -13.40 -7.22
N ARG A 46 -0.37 -14.37 -6.73
CA ARG A 46 0.65 -14.09 -5.73
C ARG A 46 1.68 -13.23 -6.44
N VAL A 47 1.73 -11.96 -6.07
CA VAL A 47 2.78 -11.05 -6.50
C VAL A 47 4.13 -11.65 -6.13
N ARG A 48 5.14 -11.42 -6.97
CA ARG A 48 6.49 -11.89 -6.70
C ARG A 48 7.12 -10.99 -5.65
N LEU A 49 7.71 -11.56 -4.60
CA LEU A 49 8.44 -10.79 -3.59
C LEU A 49 9.89 -10.52 -4.02
N PRO A 50 10.53 -9.44 -3.51
CA PRO A 50 11.94 -9.19 -3.79
C PRO A 50 12.83 -10.32 -3.25
N PRO A 51 13.91 -10.68 -3.97
CA PRO A 51 14.99 -11.51 -3.44
C PRO A 51 15.49 -10.99 -2.09
N THR A 52 15.88 -11.91 -1.20
CA THR A 52 16.42 -11.58 0.14
C THR A 52 17.93 -11.82 0.21
N THR A 53 18.58 -12.01 -0.93
CA THR A 53 20.01 -12.24 -1.09
C THR A 53 20.48 -11.57 -2.38
N GLY A 54 21.78 -11.36 -2.53
CA GLY A 54 22.37 -10.62 -3.64
C GLY A 54 22.57 -9.15 -3.31
N SER A 55 22.75 -8.31 -4.32
CA SER A 55 23.04 -6.90 -4.14
C SER A 55 21.83 -6.00 -4.36
N PHE A 56 21.77 -4.91 -3.59
CA PHE A 56 20.65 -3.96 -3.57
C PHE A 56 21.15 -2.54 -3.82
N ASP A 57 20.37 -1.68 -4.47
CA ASP A 57 20.64 -0.24 -4.53
C ASP A 57 19.36 0.61 -4.57
N TYR A 58 19.48 1.86 -4.11
CA TYR A 58 18.41 2.85 -4.10
C TYR A 58 18.82 4.08 -4.92
N GLN A 59 18.09 4.35 -6.00
CA GLN A 59 18.51 5.23 -7.09
C GLN A 59 17.43 6.25 -7.46
N LEU A 60 17.13 7.18 -6.55
CA LEU A 60 16.14 8.24 -6.79
C LEU A 60 16.76 9.54 -7.30
N GLY A 61 17.95 9.91 -6.83
CA GLY A 61 18.69 11.09 -7.31
C GLY A 61 19.35 10.90 -8.67
N GLY A 62 19.20 9.72 -9.26
CA GLY A 62 19.66 9.39 -10.60
C GLY A 62 19.83 7.88 -10.78
N ALA A 63 19.23 7.34 -11.84
CA ALA A 63 19.37 5.93 -12.18
C ALA A 63 20.76 5.62 -12.75
N GLY A 64 21.31 4.46 -12.37
CA GLY A 64 22.55 3.94 -12.94
C GLY A 64 22.55 2.41 -13.00
N ASP A 65 22.99 1.85 -14.12
CA ASP A 65 23.03 0.40 -14.29
C ASP A 65 24.30 -0.17 -13.63
N ILE A 66 24.12 -0.77 -12.44
CA ILE A 66 25.20 -1.45 -11.71
C ILE A 66 25.10 -2.96 -11.99
N PRO A 67 26.04 -3.57 -12.72
CA PRO A 67 25.95 -4.99 -13.08
C PRO A 67 25.80 -5.91 -11.86
N GLY A 68 24.87 -6.85 -11.94
CA GLY A 68 24.69 -7.89 -10.92
C GLY A 68 23.82 -7.51 -9.73
N LEU A 69 23.15 -6.34 -9.73
CA LEU A 69 22.10 -6.04 -8.75
C LEU A 69 21.00 -7.09 -8.79
N ALA A 70 20.64 -7.61 -7.62
CA ALA A 70 19.47 -8.47 -7.41
C ALA A 70 18.20 -7.64 -7.24
N VAL A 71 18.29 -6.48 -6.59
CA VAL A 71 17.17 -5.56 -6.33
C VAL A 71 17.61 -4.13 -6.60
N VAL A 72 16.74 -3.31 -7.20
CA VAL A 72 16.95 -1.85 -7.28
C VAL A 72 15.63 -1.12 -7.13
N VAL A 73 15.64 -0.02 -6.38
CA VAL A 73 14.50 0.90 -6.31
C VAL A 73 14.84 2.15 -7.14
N ARG A 74 13.95 2.54 -8.06
CA ARG A 74 14.11 3.69 -8.97
C ARG A 74 12.83 4.51 -9.04
N ASP A 75 12.99 5.81 -9.28
CA ASP A 75 11.89 6.74 -9.49
C ASP A 75 10.94 6.30 -10.63
N ALA A 76 9.66 6.63 -10.51
CA ALA A 76 8.64 6.29 -11.51
C ALA A 76 8.92 6.87 -12.90
N SER A 77 9.71 7.95 -13.02
CA SER A 77 10.15 8.48 -14.32
C SER A 77 11.21 7.61 -15.00
N ALA A 78 11.96 6.81 -14.24
CA ALA A 78 13.03 5.97 -14.75
C ALA A 78 12.50 4.70 -15.45
N ARG A 79 13.44 3.92 -16.02
CA ARG A 79 13.20 2.58 -16.54
C ARG A 79 13.63 1.54 -15.49
N PRO A 80 12.95 0.39 -15.39
CA PRO A 80 13.40 -0.71 -14.55
C PRO A 80 14.76 -1.20 -15.04
N MET A 81 15.53 -1.79 -14.14
CA MET A 81 16.85 -2.31 -14.46
C MET A 81 16.73 -3.74 -15.01
N PRO A 82 17.23 -4.02 -16.22
CA PRO A 82 17.20 -5.36 -16.78
C PRO A 82 17.94 -6.37 -15.89
N GLY A 83 17.29 -7.49 -15.58
CA GLY A 83 17.88 -8.59 -14.81
C GLY A 83 17.87 -8.42 -13.30
N ALA A 84 17.39 -7.28 -12.78
CA ALA A 84 17.18 -7.05 -11.34
C ALA A 84 15.68 -7.02 -11.02
N TYR A 85 15.32 -7.37 -9.80
CA TYR A 85 13.99 -7.07 -9.27
C TYR A 85 13.87 -5.55 -9.12
N SER A 86 13.01 -4.92 -9.92
CA SER A 86 12.93 -3.46 -10.00
C SER A 86 11.69 -2.93 -9.28
N VAL A 87 11.91 -2.07 -8.28
CA VAL A 87 10.86 -1.40 -7.51
C VAL A 87 10.68 0.03 -8.02
N CYS A 88 9.43 0.40 -8.34
CA CYS A 88 9.06 1.72 -8.81
C CYS A 88 8.69 2.61 -7.61
N TYR A 89 9.50 3.61 -7.32
CA TYR A 89 9.19 4.61 -6.31
C TYR A 89 8.06 5.52 -6.81
N LEU A 90 7.08 5.74 -5.94
CA LEU A 90 5.95 6.63 -6.18
C LEU A 90 5.59 7.32 -4.87
N ASN A 91 5.62 8.66 -4.86
CA ASN A 91 5.11 9.42 -3.72
C ASN A 91 3.58 9.30 -3.62
N GLY A 92 3.07 8.53 -2.65
CA GLY A 92 1.65 8.20 -2.54
C GLY A 92 0.85 9.19 -1.70
N PHE A 93 1.54 9.99 -0.89
CA PHE A 93 0.95 10.82 0.16
C PHE A 93 1.41 12.29 0.12
N GLN A 94 2.34 12.62 -0.76
CA GLN A 94 2.68 13.97 -1.15
C GLN A 94 2.74 14.05 -2.69
N THR A 95 2.75 15.26 -3.24
CA THR A 95 2.90 15.45 -4.69
C THR A 95 4.25 14.92 -5.16
N GLN A 96 4.32 14.37 -6.38
CA GLN A 96 5.62 14.05 -6.97
C GLN A 96 6.49 15.32 -7.06
N PRO A 97 7.83 15.19 -7.01
CA PRO A 97 8.74 16.30 -7.22
C PRO A 97 8.41 17.08 -8.50
N GLY A 98 8.19 18.40 -8.37
CA GLY A 98 7.84 19.28 -9.48
C GLY A 98 6.35 19.34 -9.89
N ASP A 99 5.48 18.51 -9.33
CA ASP A 99 4.05 18.48 -9.69
C ASP A 99 3.18 19.45 -8.85
N GLY A 100 3.74 20.08 -7.82
CA GLY A 100 3.00 20.84 -6.81
C GLY A 100 2.05 21.92 -7.35
N ASP A 101 2.51 22.73 -8.31
CA ASP A 101 1.68 23.80 -8.91
C ASP A 101 0.50 23.24 -9.71
N SER A 102 0.71 22.12 -10.41
CA SER A 102 -0.35 21.42 -11.15
C SER A 102 -1.41 20.87 -10.19
N TRP A 103 -0.99 20.28 -9.07
CA TRP A 103 -1.90 19.82 -8.02
C TRP A 103 -2.71 20.96 -7.43
N LEU A 104 -2.09 22.08 -7.09
CA LEU A 104 -2.83 23.24 -6.56
C LEU A 104 -3.87 23.77 -7.54
N HIS A 105 -3.56 23.77 -8.84
CA HIS A 105 -4.46 24.28 -9.86
C HIS A 105 -5.62 23.33 -10.17
N ASN A 106 -5.33 22.03 -10.31
CA ASN A 106 -6.28 21.05 -10.85
C ASN A 106 -6.95 20.18 -9.78
N HIS A 107 -6.31 20.01 -8.62
CA HIS A 107 -6.66 19.03 -7.59
C HIS A 107 -6.46 19.59 -6.17
N GLY A 108 -6.55 20.93 -6.02
CA GLY A 108 -6.21 21.63 -4.79
C GLY A 108 -7.08 21.26 -3.59
N GLU A 109 -8.25 20.68 -3.83
CA GLU A 109 -9.16 20.14 -2.82
C GLU A 109 -8.64 18.85 -2.14
N ALA A 110 -7.72 18.15 -2.79
CA ALA A 110 -7.04 16.98 -2.23
C ALA A 110 -5.68 17.32 -1.61
N VAL A 111 -5.27 18.60 -1.62
CA VAL A 111 -4.07 19.08 -0.93
C VAL A 111 -4.43 19.50 0.49
N LEU A 112 -3.65 19.03 1.47
CA LEU A 112 -3.81 19.34 2.89
C LEU A 112 -3.74 20.85 3.13
N ARG A 113 -4.61 21.33 4.02
CA ARG A 113 -4.68 22.74 4.42
C ARG A 113 -4.40 22.89 5.90
N ASP A 114 -3.69 23.96 6.25
CA ASP A 114 -3.51 24.39 7.64
C ASP A 114 -4.79 25.08 8.16
N ALA A 115 -4.79 25.52 9.43
CA ALA A 115 -5.95 26.19 10.01
C ALA A 115 -6.30 27.55 9.37
N HIS A 116 -5.39 28.13 8.59
CA HIS A 116 -5.60 29.38 7.85
C HIS A 116 -6.07 29.13 6.40
N GLY A 117 -6.19 27.86 5.99
CA GLY A 117 -6.55 27.48 4.62
C GLY A 117 -5.37 27.48 3.63
N SER A 118 -4.14 27.63 4.10
CA SER A 118 -2.94 27.59 3.27
C SER A 118 -2.57 26.13 2.96
N PRO A 119 -2.11 25.82 1.73
CA PRO A 119 -1.67 24.48 1.40
C PRO A 119 -0.37 24.13 2.14
N VAL A 120 -0.34 22.93 2.73
CA VAL A 120 0.76 22.46 3.58
C VAL A 120 1.86 21.84 2.71
N ARG A 121 3.08 22.36 2.87
CA ARG A 121 4.31 21.81 2.27
C ARG A 121 5.08 21.02 3.30
N ASP A 122 5.86 20.05 2.84
CA ASP A 122 6.86 19.41 3.68
C ASP A 122 8.02 20.39 3.98
N PRO A 123 8.38 20.63 5.24
CA PRO A 123 9.53 21.48 5.57
C PRO A 123 10.86 20.96 5.02
N ASP A 124 11.02 19.64 4.96
CA ASP A 124 12.25 18.99 4.46
C ASP A 124 12.25 18.89 2.93
N TRP A 125 11.06 18.90 2.31
CA TRP A 125 10.84 18.84 0.87
C TRP A 125 9.93 19.99 0.41
N PRO A 126 10.45 21.23 0.34
CA PRO A 126 9.62 22.43 0.19
C PRO A 126 8.94 22.54 -1.17
N ASP A 127 9.30 21.73 -2.18
CA ASP A 127 8.59 21.65 -3.45
C ASP A 127 7.37 20.70 -3.41
N GLU A 128 7.26 19.86 -2.39
CA GLU A 128 6.20 18.87 -2.25
C GLU A 128 5.05 19.36 -1.35
N TYR A 129 3.82 19.19 -1.84
CA TYR A 129 2.60 19.44 -1.08
C TYR A 129 2.06 18.14 -0.49
N VAL A 130 1.56 18.22 0.73
CA VAL A 130 0.97 17.07 1.42
C VAL A 130 -0.43 16.79 0.89
N LEU A 131 -0.72 15.53 0.57
CA LEU A 131 -2.03 15.10 0.10
C LEU A 131 -2.92 14.73 1.28
N ASP A 132 -4.21 15.06 1.21
CA ASP A 132 -5.17 14.88 2.29
C ASP A 132 -6.12 13.70 2.01
N PRO A 133 -5.88 12.52 2.62
CA PRO A 133 -6.71 11.35 2.42
C PRO A 133 -7.93 11.28 3.35
N SER A 134 -8.25 12.35 4.10
CA SER A 134 -9.28 12.35 5.17
C SER A 134 -10.69 11.98 4.71
N THR A 135 -11.02 12.18 3.43
CA THR A 135 -12.36 11.85 2.89
C THR A 135 -12.27 10.93 1.68
N ALA A 136 -13.31 10.13 1.45
CA ALA A 136 -13.38 9.23 0.30
C ALA A 136 -13.29 9.99 -1.05
N ALA A 137 -13.85 11.21 -1.12
CA ALA A 137 -13.76 12.05 -2.31
C ALA A 137 -12.30 12.47 -2.59
N LYS A 138 -11.58 12.93 -1.57
CA LYS A 138 -10.16 13.29 -1.71
C LYS A 138 -9.30 12.08 -2.06
N ARG A 139 -9.52 10.92 -1.41
CA ARG A 139 -8.83 9.67 -1.79
C ARG A 139 -9.08 9.28 -3.24
N SER A 140 -10.31 9.45 -3.74
CA SER A 140 -10.64 9.16 -5.14
C SER A 140 -9.89 10.08 -6.12
N ILE A 141 -9.72 11.35 -5.77
CA ILE A 141 -8.91 12.30 -6.56
C ILE A 141 -7.44 11.85 -6.56
N ILE A 142 -6.89 11.57 -5.38
CA ILE A 142 -5.49 11.15 -5.24
C ILE A 142 -5.21 9.89 -6.05
N LEU A 143 -6.06 8.86 -5.92
CA LEU A 143 -5.96 7.64 -6.70
C LEU A 143 -6.12 7.91 -8.20
N GLY A 144 -7.04 8.77 -8.61
CA GLY A 144 -7.26 9.12 -10.01
C GLY A 144 -6.01 9.72 -10.67
N VAL A 145 -5.30 10.60 -9.96
CA VAL A 145 -4.07 11.24 -10.45
C VAL A 145 -2.90 10.26 -10.48
N LEU A 146 -2.76 9.40 -9.47
CA LEU A 146 -1.61 8.50 -9.33
C LEU A 146 -1.79 7.14 -10.03
N THR A 147 -3.02 6.76 -10.40
CA THR A 147 -3.30 5.52 -11.15
C THR A 147 -2.54 5.45 -12.48
N PRO A 148 -2.48 6.49 -13.33
CA PRO A 148 -1.66 6.48 -14.53
C PRO A 148 -0.17 6.28 -14.26
N VAL A 149 0.37 6.89 -13.19
CA VAL A 149 1.79 6.76 -12.82
C VAL A 149 2.10 5.32 -12.41
N LEU A 150 1.29 4.75 -11.52
CA LEU A 150 1.41 3.36 -11.09
C LEU A 150 1.21 2.37 -12.25
N SER A 151 0.25 2.64 -13.14
CA SER A 151 0.03 1.82 -14.34
C SER A 151 1.25 1.88 -15.28
N ALA A 152 1.88 3.05 -15.43
CA ALA A 152 3.09 3.19 -16.21
C ALA A 152 4.27 2.39 -15.61
N CYS A 153 4.36 2.24 -14.27
CA CYS A 153 5.32 1.33 -13.66
C CYS A 153 5.09 -0.12 -14.10
N ALA A 154 3.84 -0.59 -14.08
CA ALA A 154 3.49 -1.93 -14.57
C ALA A 154 3.84 -2.10 -16.05
N ASP A 155 3.44 -1.15 -16.90
CA ASP A 155 3.67 -1.19 -18.35
C ASP A 155 5.16 -1.17 -18.71
N LYS A 156 5.97 -0.46 -17.93
CA LYS A 156 7.44 -0.45 -18.07
C LYS A 156 8.08 -1.78 -17.65
N GLY A 157 7.38 -2.62 -16.90
CA GLY A 157 7.89 -3.91 -16.39
C GLY A 157 8.61 -3.80 -15.06
N PHE A 158 8.24 -2.85 -14.20
CA PHE A 158 8.61 -2.92 -12.78
C PHE A 158 7.91 -4.11 -12.11
N ASP A 159 8.47 -4.56 -10.99
CA ASP A 159 7.98 -5.72 -10.23
C ASP A 159 7.19 -5.32 -8.99
N ALA A 160 7.42 -4.10 -8.50
CA ALA A 160 6.79 -3.59 -7.29
C ALA A 160 6.66 -2.07 -7.31
N ILE A 161 5.84 -1.57 -6.39
CA ILE A 161 5.75 -0.16 -6.02
C ILE A 161 6.35 0.05 -4.63
N ASP A 162 7.11 1.12 -4.44
CA ASP A 162 7.44 1.70 -3.14
C ASP A 162 6.58 2.95 -2.92
N LEU A 163 5.66 2.89 -1.96
CA LEU A 163 4.69 3.96 -1.67
C LEU A 163 5.26 4.90 -0.61
N ASP A 164 5.94 5.95 -1.06
CA ASP A 164 6.63 6.90 -0.18
C ASP A 164 5.65 7.76 0.63
N ASN A 165 6.13 8.27 1.77
CA ASN A 165 5.40 9.13 2.71
C ASN A 165 4.18 8.50 3.39
N PHE A 166 4.16 7.17 3.55
CA PHE A 166 3.10 6.49 4.30
C PHE A 166 2.96 7.00 5.75
N ASP A 167 4.07 7.43 6.36
CA ASP A 167 4.14 8.01 7.72
C ASP A 167 3.53 9.43 7.85
N THR A 168 2.92 9.98 6.80
CA THR A 168 2.44 11.37 6.78
C THR A 168 1.47 11.71 7.93
N PHE A 169 0.70 10.75 8.44
CA PHE A 169 -0.21 10.94 9.59
C PHE A 169 0.53 11.20 10.92
N LYS A 170 1.81 10.82 11.00
CA LYS A 170 2.69 11.10 12.13
C LYS A 170 3.33 12.48 12.03
N ARG A 171 3.73 12.85 10.82
CA ARG A 171 4.45 14.10 10.54
C ARG A 171 3.51 15.30 10.54
N PHE A 172 2.25 15.10 10.13
CA PHE A 172 1.21 16.12 10.08
C PHE A 172 0.06 15.75 11.03
N SER A 173 0.28 15.97 12.33
CA SER A 173 -0.66 15.60 13.41
C SER A 173 -1.20 16.80 14.20
N ASP A 174 -0.93 18.04 13.77
CA ASP A 174 -1.34 19.25 14.48
C ASP A 174 -2.44 19.98 13.70
N ALA A 175 -3.59 20.21 14.34
CA ALA A 175 -4.74 20.83 13.69
C ALA A 175 -4.47 22.27 13.18
N THR A 176 -3.45 22.95 13.71
CA THR A 176 -3.05 24.31 13.34
C THR A 176 -2.20 24.32 12.09
N THR A 177 -1.25 23.40 11.97
CA THR A 177 -0.27 23.37 10.87
C THR A 177 -0.61 22.36 9.77
N GLY A 178 -1.58 21.48 10.01
CA GLY A 178 -2.03 20.44 9.10
C GLY A 178 -2.16 19.10 9.82
N HIS A 179 -3.34 18.49 9.73
CA HIS A 179 -3.64 17.21 10.39
C HIS A 179 -4.15 16.18 9.38
N ILE A 180 -3.44 15.06 9.26
CA ILE A 180 -3.88 13.89 8.51
C ILE A 180 -4.38 12.83 9.49
N ASP A 181 -5.60 12.38 9.24
CA ASP A 181 -6.17 11.23 9.93
C ASP A 181 -5.52 9.92 9.45
N GLU A 182 -5.04 9.12 10.40
CA GLU A 182 -4.39 7.82 10.13
C GLU A 182 -5.32 6.86 9.38
N ALA A 183 -6.61 6.81 9.73
CA ALA A 183 -7.56 5.92 9.04
C ALA A 183 -7.73 6.32 7.57
N GLY A 184 -7.73 7.62 7.27
CA GLY A 184 -7.66 8.13 5.89
C GLY A 184 -6.44 7.61 5.13
N ALA A 185 -5.25 7.73 5.72
CA ALA A 185 -4.00 7.27 5.11
C ALA A 185 -3.99 5.74 4.88
N VAL A 186 -4.47 4.96 5.86
CA VAL A 186 -4.61 3.50 5.77
C VAL A 186 -5.57 3.10 4.63
N GLU A 187 -6.72 3.76 4.49
CA GLU A 187 -7.67 3.47 3.40
C GLU A 187 -7.13 3.85 2.02
N LEU A 188 -6.34 4.92 1.93
CA LEU A 188 -5.64 5.27 0.69
C LEU A 188 -4.57 4.22 0.34
N ALA A 189 -3.77 3.80 1.31
CA ALA A 189 -2.76 2.75 1.13
C ALA A 189 -3.37 1.42 0.67
N ARG A 190 -4.52 1.02 1.26
CA ARG A 190 -5.29 -0.17 0.83
C ARG A 190 -5.70 -0.07 -0.63
N SER A 191 -6.15 1.11 -1.05
CA SER A 191 -6.62 1.33 -2.41
C SER A 191 -5.45 1.27 -3.42
N PHE A 192 -4.30 1.84 -3.10
CA PHE A 192 -3.08 1.67 -3.92
C PHE A 192 -2.62 0.22 -3.97
N THR A 193 -2.66 -0.48 -2.83
CA THR A 193 -2.24 -1.88 -2.73
C THR A 193 -3.09 -2.78 -3.62
N ALA A 194 -4.42 -2.63 -3.56
CA ALA A 194 -5.34 -3.35 -4.45
C ALA A 194 -5.05 -3.03 -5.94
N LEU A 195 -4.86 -1.75 -6.26
CA LEU A 195 -4.58 -1.30 -7.63
C LEU A 195 -3.27 -1.90 -8.19
N ALA A 196 -2.23 -1.99 -7.37
CA ALA A 196 -0.94 -2.58 -7.70
C ALA A 196 -1.03 -4.11 -7.86
N HIS A 197 -1.70 -4.79 -6.93
CA HIS A 197 -1.92 -6.24 -6.99
C HIS A 197 -2.71 -6.64 -8.25
N ASP A 198 -3.73 -5.87 -8.63
CA ASP A 198 -4.49 -6.07 -9.88
C ASP A 198 -3.62 -5.95 -11.14
N ARG A 199 -2.45 -5.28 -11.02
CA ARG A 199 -1.44 -5.12 -12.08
C ARG A 199 -0.25 -6.05 -11.93
N GLY A 200 -0.30 -6.98 -10.97
CA GLY A 200 0.77 -7.94 -10.71
C GLY A 200 2.01 -7.36 -10.03
N LEU A 201 1.90 -6.16 -9.45
CA LEU A 201 2.98 -5.47 -8.73
C LEU A 201 2.88 -5.74 -7.24
N ALA A 202 3.98 -6.15 -6.59
CA ALA A 202 4.05 -6.14 -5.13
C ALA A 202 4.11 -4.70 -4.59
N VAL A 203 3.83 -4.49 -3.31
CA VAL A 203 3.83 -3.15 -2.70
C VAL A 203 4.69 -3.13 -1.44
N ALA A 204 5.64 -2.18 -1.40
CA ALA A 204 6.43 -1.91 -0.22
C ALA A 204 5.70 -0.94 0.71
N GLN A 205 5.75 -1.23 2.00
CA GLN A 205 5.62 -0.21 3.02
C GLN A 205 6.88 0.66 3.00
N LYS A 206 6.73 1.98 2.90
CA LYS A 206 7.81 2.92 3.17
C LYS A 206 7.79 3.35 4.64
N ASN A 207 8.90 3.14 5.35
CA ASN A 207 9.10 3.58 6.73
C ASN A 207 7.89 3.24 7.64
N ALA A 208 7.54 4.09 8.62
CA ALA A 208 6.42 3.90 9.57
C ALA A 208 6.49 2.57 10.35
N ALA A 209 7.56 2.35 11.11
CA ALA A 209 7.83 1.12 11.86
C ALA A 209 6.69 0.73 12.80
N GLU A 210 6.07 1.72 13.45
CA GLU A 210 4.94 1.52 14.35
C GLU A 210 3.69 0.97 13.63
N ALA A 211 3.57 1.23 12.33
CA ALA A 211 2.46 0.78 11.50
C ALA A 211 2.74 -0.55 10.80
N ALA A 212 3.89 -1.20 11.03
CA ALA A 212 4.30 -2.42 10.31
C ALA A 212 3.26 -3.55 10.39
N GLU A 213 2.64 -3.76 11.55
CA GLU A 213 1.61 -4.79 11.73
C GLU A 213 0.33 -4.47 10.93
N ILE A 214 -0.12 -3.21 10.95
CA ILE A 214 -1.30 -2.76 10.19
C ILE A 214 -0.99 -2.79 8.69
N GLY A 215 0.21 -2.35 8.30
CA GLY A 215 0.74 -2.44 6.94
C GLY A 215 0.64 -3.87 6.40
N ARG A 216 1.13 -4.84 7.17
CA ARG A 216 1.13 -6.23 6.74
C ARG A 216 -0.25 -6.87 6.74
N ARG A 217 -1.03 -6.70 7.80
CA ARG A 217 -2.27 -7.48 8.03
C ARG A 217 -3.53 -6.81 7.49
N THR A 218 -3.56 -5.49 7.48
CA THR A 218 -4.76 -4.71 7.14
C THR A 218 -4.63 -4.04 5.78
N ILE A 219 -3.47 -3.44 5.49
CA ILE A 219 -3.24 -2.76 4.19
C ILE A 219 -2.90 -3.79 3.11
N GLY A 220 -2.07 -4.78 3.44
CA GLY A 220 -1.63 -5.82 2.52
C GLY A 220 -0.30 -5.51 1.86
N PHE A 221 0.56 -4.70 2.48
CA PHE A 221 1.92 -4.52 2.02
C PHE A 221 2.69 -5.85 2.04
N ASP A 222 3.52 -6.03 1.02
CA ASP A 222 4.19 -7.28 0.70
C ASP A 222 5.60 -7.36 1.32
N PHE A 223 6.28 -6.21 1.40
CA PHE A 223 7.64 -6.04 1.93
C PHE A 223 7.84 -4.60 2.44
N VAL A 224 9.06 -4.26 2.85
CA VAL A 224 9.39 -2.91 3.37
C VAL A 224 10.57 -2.31 2.61
N VAL A 225 10.49 -1.00 2.35
CA VAL A 225 11.65 -0.12 2.09
C VAL A 225 11.80 0.77 3.33
N ALA A 226 12.87 0.56 4.09
CA ALA A 226 13.12 1.25 5.35
C ALA A 226 14.39 2.08 5.26
N GLU A 227 14.26 3.37 5.53
CA GLU A 227 15.36 4.30 5.69
C GLU A 227 15.70 4.43 7.18
N GLU A 228 16.99 4.33 7.49
CA GLU A 228 17.58 4.72 8.78
C GLU A 228 17.06 3.93 9.99
N CYS A 229 16.54 2.72 9.78
CA CYS A 229 15.98 1.93 10.88
C CYS A 229 17.03 1.65 11.96
N ALA A 230 18.32 1.57 11.63
CA ALA A 230 19.37 1.38 12.62
C ALA A 230 19.60 2.65 13.45
N ALA A 231 19.57 3.82 12.82
CA ALA A 231 19.72 5.10 13.51
C ALA A 231 18.56 5.39 14.48
N TYR A 232 17.36 4.92 14.14
CA TYR A 232 16.16 5.10 14.96
C TYR A 232 15.82 3.91 15.89
N LEU A 233 16.60 2.82 15.84
CA LEU A 233 16.37 1.59 16.62
C LEU A 233 15.03 0.91 16.31
N GLU A 234 14.66 0.89 15.03
CA GLU A 234 13.36 0.44 14.54
C GLU A 234 13.41 -0.81 13.65
N CYS A 235 14.61 -1.33 13.33
CA CYS A 235 14.74 -2.44 12.38
C CYS A 235 13.92 -3.68 12.78
N ASP A 236 13.93 -4.03 14.07
CA ASP A 236 13.19 -5.18 14.59
C ASP A 236 11.68 -5.12 14.34
N HIS A 237 11.06 -3.93 14.33
CA HIS A 237 9.63 -3.77 14.06
C HIS A 237 9.28 -4.26 12.65
N TYR A 238 10.09 -3.89 11.66
CA TYR A 238 9.91 -4.36 10.29
C TYR A 238 10.19 -5.86 10.17
N ARG A 239 11.27 -6.36 10.79
CA ARG A 239 11.64 -7.78 10.77
C ARG A 239 10.56 -8.69 11.35
N GLN A 240 9.93 -8.28 12.44
CA GLN A 240 8.88 -9.05 13.10
C GLN A 240 7.63 -9.17 12.21
N ALA A 241 7.26 -8.11 11.49
CA ALA A 241 6.07 -8.10 10.64
C ALA A 241 6.30 -8.75 9.26
N TYR A 242 7.45 -8.51 8.63
CA TYR A 242 7.71 -8.85 7.22
C TYR A 242 8.77 -9.95 7.01
N GLY A 243 9.41 -10.41 8.09
CA GLY A 243 10.48 -11.40 7.99
C GLY A 243 11.63 -10.90 7.12
N PRO A 244 12.18 -11.72 6.20
CA PRO A 244 13.37 -11.37 5.40
C PRO A 244 13.17 -10.25 4.39
N HIS A 245 11.93 -9.90 4.04
CA HIS A 245 11.60 -8.96 2.97
C HIS A 245 11.60 -7.51 3.46
N VAL A 246 12.79 -7.03 3.82
CA VAL A 246 13.05 -5.62 4.16
C VAL A 246 14.26 -5.18 3.33
N LEU A 247 14.11 -4.08 2.61
CA LEU A 247 15.19 -3.36 1.94
C LEU A 247 15.59 -2.22 2.87
N GLN A 248 16.77 -2.32 3.50
CA GLN A 248 17.24 -1.37 4.51
C GLN A 248 18.27 -0.44 3.89
N ILE A 249 18.04 0.87 4.03
CA ILE A 249 18.91 1.94 3.55
C ILE A 249 19.36 2.75 4.76
N GLU A 250 20.66 2.83 5.00
CA GLU A 250 21.24 3.78 5.95
C GLU A 250 21.89 4.93 5.19
N TYR A 251 21.96 6.11 5.79
CA TYR A 251 22.57 7.29 5.17
C TYR A 251 23.87 7.71 5.83
N THR A 252 24.84 8.15 5.02
CA THR A 252 26.18 8.57 5.48
C THR A 252 26.17 9.71 6.50
N ASP A 253 25.10 10.51 6.52
CA ASP A 253 24.94 11.68 7.39
C ASP A 253 24.14 11.40 8.66
N ASN A 254 23.60 10.18 8.83
CA ASN A 254 22.83 9.79 10.01
C ASN A 254 23.08 8.34 10.39
N LEU A 255 24.26 8.10 10.96
CA LEU A 255 24.61 6.84 11.61
C LEU A 255 24.96 7.12 13.07
N SER A 256 24.44 6.31 13.99
CA SER A 256 24.86 6.36 15.40
C SER A 256 26.26 5.79 15.64
N GLY A 257 26.86 5.15 14.63
CA GLY A 257 28.19 4.51 14.67
C GLY A 257 28.77 4.36 13.26
N SER A 258 29.60 3.34 13.02
CA SER A 258 30.06 3.02 11.66
C SER A 258 29.07 2.11 10.94
N PHE A 259 29.07 2.13 9.60
CA PHE A 259 28.23 1.20 8.82
C PHE A 259 28.56 -0.27 9.11
N ARG A 260 29.81 -0.58 9.45
CA ARG A 260 30.21 -1.91 9.92
C ARG A 260 29.53 -2.32 11.23
N ASP A 261 29.25 -1.36 12.12
CA ASP A 261 28.51 -1.64 13.35
C ASP A 261 27.06 -2.00 13.04
N VAL A 262 26.43 -1.30 12.08
CA VAL A 262 25.11 -1.68 11.54
C VAL A 262 25.15 -3.09 10.93
N CYS A 263 26.15 -3.40 10.12
CA CYS A 263 26.29 -4.73 9.53
C CYS A 263 26.50 -5.88 10.54
N ALA A 264 26.91 -5.54 11.77
CA ALA A 264 27.12 -6.50 12.84
C ALA A 264 25.89 -6.68 13.75
N THR A 265 24.83 -5.88 13.60
CA THR A 265 23.63 -6.04 14.42
C THR A 265 22.80 -7.25 13.98
N ALA A 266 22.09 -7.86 14.93
CA ALA A 266 21.31 -9.08 14.69
C ALA A 266 19.92 -8.79 14.09
N ASP A 267 19.43 -7.57 14.27
CA ASP A 267 18.12 -7.07 13.83
C ASP A 267 18.14 -6.47 12.42
N ARG A 268 19.32 -6.32 11.80
CA ARG A 268 19.42 -5.81 10.42
C ARG A 268 18.69 -6.70 9.42
N ALA A 269 18.26 -6.08 8.33
CA ALA A 269 17.79 -6.82 7.16
C ALA A 269 18.93 -7.56 6.43
N PRO A 270 18.64 -8.63 5.66
CA PRO A 270 19.62 -9.26 4.79
C PRO A 270 20.17 -8.30 3.73
N LEU A 271 19.31 -7.46 3.15
CA LEU A 271 19.68 -6.46 2.15
C LEU A 271 19.76 -5.09 2.83
N THR A 272 20.95 -4.79 3.35
CA THR A 272 21.28 -3.51 4.03
C THR A 272 22.37 -2.80 3.27
N ILE A 273 22.12 -1.54 2.90
CA ILE A 273 23.07 -0.68 2.19
C ILE A 273 23.31 0.63 2.93
N LEU A 274 24.47 1.24 2.68
CA LEU A 274 24.75 2.64 2.98
C LEU A 274 24.65 3.45 1.70
N ARG A 275 23.95 4.59 1.73
CA ARG A 275 23.85 5.51 0.61
C ARG A 275 24.15 6.95 1.02
N ASP A 276 24.48 7.79 0.04
CA ASP A 276 24.44 9.23 0.20
C ASP A 276 22.98 9.74 0.25
N ARG A 277 22.71 10.78 1.04
CA ARG A 277 21.36 11.35 1.24
C ARG A 277 20.67 11.76 -0.06
N ARG A 278 21.44 12.22 -1.05
CA ARG A 278 20.92 12.71 -2.32
C ARG A 278 20.67 11.58 -3.33
N LEU A 279 21.02 10.34 -2.98
CA LEU A 279 20.86 9.16 -3.81
C LEU A 279 21.37 9.36 -5.23
N VAL A 280 22.51 10.07 -5.39
CA VAL A 280 23.00 10.45 -6.72
C VAL A 280 23.40 9.22 -7.53
N ALA A 281 23.47 9.38 -8.85
CA ALA A 281 23.85 8.30 -9.75
C ALA A 281 25.31 7.85 -9.54
N PRO A 282 25.64 6.58 -9.82
CA PRO A 282 27.03 6.12 -9.90
C PRO A 282 27.89 7.01 -10.80
N GLY A 283 29.04 7.44 -10.29
CA GLY A 283 29.96 8.33 -10.99
C GLY A 283 29.71 9.83 -10.78
N SER A 284 28.59 10.21 -10.15
CA SER A 284 28.37 11.59 -9.69
C SER A 284 29.24 11.94 -8.48
N ALA A 285 29.59 13.22 -8.34
CA ALA A 285 30.25 13.71 -7.14
C ALA A 285 29.35 13.49 -5.91
N GLY A 286 29.92 12.95 -4.83
CA GLY A 286 29.18 12.62 -3.61
C GLY A 286 28.51 11.25 -3.61
N TYR A 287 28.65 10.46 -4.68
CA TYR A 287 28.13 9.09 -4.73
C TYR A 287 28.76 8.21 -3.64
N VAL A 288 27.95 7.66 -2.75
CA VAL A 288 28.36 6.64 -1.77
C VAL A 288 27.44 5.45 -1.86
N ARG A 289 27.98 4.25 -2.07
CA ARG A 289 27.24 2.99 -1.96
C ARG A 289 28.12 1.93 -1.32
N GLU A 290 27.69 1.43 -0.17
CA GLU A 290 28.26 0.23 0.46
C GLU A 290 27.14 -0.76 0.79
N GLN A 291 27.48 -2.04 0.94
CA GLN A 291 26.50 -3.09 1.28
C GLN A 291 27.07 -3.99 2.37
N CYS A 292 26.23 -4.37 3.33
CA CYS A 292 26.59 -5.40 4.29
C CYS A 292 26.87 -6.76 3.61
N PRO A 293 27.78 -7.57 4.17
CA PRO A 293 28.04 -8.91 3.67
C PRO A 293 26.84 -9.86 3.86
#